data_AF-A0A6A6LQ85-F1
#
_entry.id   AF-A0A6A6LQ85-F1
#
_cell.length_a   1.000
_cell.length_b   1.000
_cell.length_c   1.000
_cell.angle_alpha   90.00
_cell.angle_beta   90.00
_cell.angle_gamma   90.00
#
_symmetry.space_group_name_H-M   'P 1'
#
loop_
_entity.id
_entity.type
_entity.pdbx_description
1 polymer ?
#
loop_
_entity_poly.entity_id
_entity_poly.type
_entity_poly.pdbx_seq_one_letter_code
_entity_poly.pdbx_strand_id
1 'polypeptide(L)'
;MVQSQHQQEILRISEWWKEFGLNKELEFARDQPLKWWIWSMTVLTDPSLPEQRIDLVTISFVYMIDDIFDAHGTLDDLTLFTQVVDRWDIAATEQLPDYMGICFNALSNVTNEISFKVYKRHGDLPNSEEYLKNGNLSLGVNAVLVHLFFLLGEGITKENVELIDANPGIINSTARSLRLWDDLGSAKDENQDGYDGSTWNVN
;
A
#
# COMPACT_ATOMS: atom_id res chain seq x y z
N MET A 1 5.05 -27.72 -9.89
CA MET A 1 6.14 -26.72 -9.75
C MET A 1 5.60 -25.42 -9.19
N VAL A 2 4.65 -24.75 -9.86
CA VAL A 2 4.04 -23.47 -9.42
C VAL A 2 3.42 -23.54 -8.01
N GLN A 3 2.64 -24.58 -7.68
CA GLN A 3 2.05 -24.72 -6.34
C GLN A 3 3.09 -24.75 -5.21
N SER A 4 4.21 -25.45 -5.42
CA SER A 4 5.30 -25.53 -4.43
C SER A 4 5.98 -24.16 -4.24
N GLN A 5 6.06 -23.37 -5.30
CA GLN A 5 6.59 -22.01 -5.25
C GLN A 5 5.66 -21.10 -4.45
N HIS A 6 4.35 -21.16 -4.68
CA HIS A 6 3.37 -20.41 -3.89
C HIS A 6 3.42 -20.79 -2.41
N GLN A 7 3.60 -22.06 -2.08
CA GLN A 7 3.78 -22.49 -0.69
C GLN A 7 5.04 -21.88 -0.05
N GLN A 8 6.14 -21.78 -0.79
CA GLN A 8 7.36 -21.12 -0.31
C GLN A 8 7.16 -19.61 -0.14
N GLU A 9 6.44 -18.95 -1.05
CA GLU A 9 6.09 -17.53 -0.93
C GLU A 9 5.29 -17.27 0.34
N ILE A 10 4.21 -18.03 0.58
CA ILE A 10 3.37 -17.91 1.79
C ILE A 10 4.21 -18.09 3.06
N LEU A 11 5.12 -19.05 3.08
CA LEU A 11 6.01 -19.28 4.23
C LEU A 11 6.91 -18.07 4.49
N ARG A 12 7.59 -17.55 3.46
CA ARG A 12 8.46 -16.36 3.57
C ARG A 12 7.68 -15.15 4.06
N ILE A 13 6.47 -14.93 3.53
CA ILE A 13 5.61 -13.82 3.95
C ILE A 13 5.15 -13.99 5.40
N SER A 14 4.78 -15.20 5.79
CA SER A 14 4.36 -15.49 7.17
C SER A 14 5.50 -15.30 8.17
N GLU A 15 6.73 -15.65 7.80
CA GLU A 15 7.93 -15.42 8.60
C GLU A 15 8.24 -13.93 8.69
N TRP A 16 8.31 -13.25 7.54
CA TRP A 16 8.56 -11.81 7.49
C TRP A 16 7.53 -11.02 8.31
N TRP A 17 6.24 -11.34 8.19
CA TRP A 17 5.18 -10.66 8.94
C TRP A 17 5.30 -10.85 10.46
N LYS A 18 5.67 -12.06 10.90
CA LYS A 18 5.91 -12.35 12.32
C LYS A 18 7.12 -11.61 12.87
N GLU A 19 8.19 -11.51 12.08
CA GLU A 19 9.40 -10.77 12.45
C GLU A 19 9.16 -9.27 12.47
N PHE A 20 8.35 -8.77 11.54
CA PHE A 20 7.97 -7.36 11.45
C PHE A 20 7.20 -6.89 12.69
N GLY A 21 6.36 -7.77 13.26
CA GLY A 21 5.76 -7.60 14.59
C GLY A 21 4.70 -6.50 14.70
N LEU A 22 4.35 -5.85 13.59
CA LEU A 22 3.43 -4.71 13.55
C LEU A 22 2.01 -5.06 14.04
N ASN A 23 1.62 -6.33 13.94
CA ASN A 23 0.33 -6.80 14.46
C ASN A 23 0.19 -6.72 15.99
N LYS A 24 1.30 -6.65 16.72
CA LYS A 24 1.29 -6.43 18.18
C LYS A 24 1.22 -4.95 18.55
N GLU A 25 1.76 -4.09 17.68
CA GLU A 25 1.72 -2.64 17.87
C GLU A 25 0.38 -2.06 17.42
N LEU A 26 -0.25 -2.68 16.43
CA LEU A 26 -1.52 -2.29 15.82
C LEU A 26 -2.58 -3.38 15.98
N GLU A 27 -2.87 -3.78 17.23
CA GLU A 27 -3.81 -4.88 17.53
C GLU A 27 -5.25 -4.63 17.03
N PHE A 28 -5.62 -3.37 16.81
CA PHE A 28 -6.93 -2.98 16.27
C PHE A 28 -7.02 -3.21 14.75
N ALA A 29 -5.90 -3.24 14.04
CA ALA A 29 -5.87 -3.34 12.59
C ALA A 29 -6.05 -4.79 12.13
N ARG A 30 -6.58 -4.98 10.93
CA ARG A 30 -6.76 -6.29 10.29
C ARG A 30 -5.39 -6.95 10.10
N ASP A 31 -5.24 -8.17 10.63
CA ASP A 31 -4.04 -9.00 10.48
C ASP A 31 -4.33 -10.18 9.51
N GLN A 32 -4.17 -9.95 8.20
CA GLN A 32 -4.58 -10.90 7.16
C GLN A 32 -3.47 -11.18 6.10
N PRO A 33 -2.27 -11.63 6.49
CA PRO A 33 -1.12 -11.81 5.58
C PRO A 33 -1.41 -12.76 4.40
N LEU A 34 -2.22 -13.80 4.62
CA LEU A 34 -2.62 -14.71 3.54
C LEU A 34 -3.52 -14.02 2.50
N LYS A 35 -4.46 -13.16 2.94
CA LYS A 35 -5.34 -12.41 2.05
C LYS A 35 -4.54 -11.43 1.21
N TRP A 36 -3.60 -10.72 1.81
CA TRP A 36 -2.73 -9.77 1.10
C TRP A 36 -1.78 -10.46 0.12
N TRP A 37 -1.29 -11.66 0.44
CA TRP A 37 -0.57 -12.48 -0.53
C TRP A 37 -1.45 -12.94 -1.69
N ILE A 38 -2.69 -13.39 -1.43
CA ILE A 38 -3.63 -13.77 -2.50
C ILE A 38 -3.82 -12.59 -3.46
N TRP A 39 -3.95 -11.37 -2.93
CA TRP A 39 -4.00 -10.16 -3.74
C TRP A 39 -2.77 -9.99 -4.63
N SER A 40 -1.56 -10.12 -4.10
CA SER A 40 -0.36 -10.00 -4.94
C SER A 40 -0.30 -11.07 -6.03
N MET A 41 -0.78 -12.29 -5.73
CA MET A 41 -0.93 -13.39 -6.68
C MET A 41 -1.92 -13.09 -7.81
N THR A 42 -3.06 -12.44 -7.50
CA THR A 42 -4.04 -12.04 -8.52
C THR A 42 -3.54 -10.92 -9.43
N VAL A 43 -2.68 -10.05 -8.91
CA VAL A 43 -2.11 -8.94 -9.68
C VAL A 43 -0.95 -9.43 -10.56
N LEU A 44 -0.09 -10.30 -10.04
CA LEU A 44 1.11 -10.80 -10.72
C LEU A 44 1.01 -12.31 -10.99
N THR A 45 0.24 -12.66 -12.02
CA THR A 45 -0.05 -14.06 -12.38
C THR A 45 1.13 -14.79 -13.03
N ASP A 46 2.17 -14.08 -13.47
CA ASP A 46 3.36 -14.68 -14.09
C ASP A 46 4.19 -15.46 -13.04
N PRO A 47 4.37 -16.79 -13.18
CA PRO A 47 5.16 -17.58 -12.24
C PRO A 47 6.62 -17.14 -12.11
N SER A 48 7.18 -16.42 -13.07
CA SER A 48 8.56 -15.91 -13.06
C SER A 48 8.78 -14.70 -12.13
N LEU A 49 7.72 -14.20 -11.48
CA LEU A 49 7.76 -13.01 -10.61
C LEU A 49 7.53 -13.29 -9.10
N PRO A 50 8.18 -14.30 -8.47
CA PRO A 50 7.96 -14.60 -7.05
C PRO A 50 8.39 -13.48 -6.12
N GLU A 51 9.53 -12.83 -6.38
CA GLU A 51 10.05 -11.78 -5.50
C GLU A 51 9.15 -10.54 -5.56
N GLN A 52 8.65 -10.17 -6.75
CA GLN A 52 7.71 -9.07 -6.90
C GLN A 52 6.38 -9.36 -6.20
N ARG A 53 5.88 -10.61 -6.23
CA ARG A 53 4.69 -11.00 -5.46
C ARG A 53 4.90 -10.87 -3.95
N ILE A 54 6.07 -11.24 -3.45
CA ILE A 54 6.41 -11.09 -2.03
C ILE A 54 6.51 -9.61 -1.67
N ASP A 55 7.23 -8.80 -2.46
CA ASP A 55 7.42 -7.37 -2.22
C ASP A 55 6.10 -6.59 -2.30
N LEU A 56 5.14 -7.04 -3.13
CA LEU A 56 3.83 -6.41 -3.27
C LEU A 56 2.89 -6.65 -2.08
N VAL A 57 3.19 -7.61 -1.17
CA VAL A 57 2.41 -7.81 0.07
C VAL A 57 2.42 -6.57 0.97
N THR A 58 3.37 -5.67 0.76
CA THR A 58 3.42 -4.33 1.39
C THR A 58 2.18 -3.47 1.12
N ILE A 59 1.32 -3.86 0.18
CA ILE A 59 -0.07 -3.37 0.09
C ILE A 59 -0.87 -3.55 1.40
N SER A 60 -0.43 -4.41 2.31
CA SER A 60 -1.00 -4.55 3.65
C SER A 60 -1.11 -3.21 4.38
N PHE A 61 -0.16 -2.30 4.20
CA PHE A 61 -0.19 -0.96 4.78
C PHE A 61 -1.42 -0.15 4.33
N VAL A 62 -1.96 -0.39 3.14
CA VAL A 62 -3.21 0.24 2.70
C VAL A 62 -4.34 -0.13 3.65
N TYR A 63 -4.48 -1.42 4.01
CA TYR A 63 -5.51 -1.89 4.91
C TYR A 63 -5.30 -1.39 6.35
N MET A 64 -4.05 -1.31 6.80
CA MET A 64 -3.75 -0.83 8.15
C MET A 64 -4.02 0.67 8.30
N ILE A 65 -3.67 1.45 7.28
CA ILE A 65 -3.97 2.89 7.23
C ILE A 65 -5.49 3.08 7.13
N ASP A 66 -6.19 2.30 6.31
CA ASP A 66 -7.66 2.30 6.24
C ASP A 66 -8.29 2.05 7.62
N ASP A 67 -7.81 1.06 8.39
CA ASP A 67 -8.28 0.81 9.76
C ASP A 67 -7.99 1.97 10.73
N ILE A 68 -6.85 2.67 10.54
CA ILE A 68 -6.55 3.89 11.29
C ILE A 68 -7.56 4.99 10.97
N PHE A 69 -7.90 5.21 9.70
CA PHE A 69 -8.80 6.28 9.28
C PHE A 69 -10.27 5.99 9.63
N ASP A 70 -10.72 4.75 9.50
CA ASP A 70 -12.14 4.40 9.63
C ASP A 70 -12.54 4.08 11.07
N ALA A 71 -11.65 3.49 11.88
CA ALA A 71 -12.05 2.88 13.15
C ALA A 71 -11.30 3.41 14.38
N HIS A 72 -10.14 4.05 14.23
CA HIS A 72 -9.28 4.35 15.38
C HIS A 72 -8.85 5.81 15.53
N GLY A 73 -8.54 6.51 14.45
CA GLY A 73 -8.00 7.86 14.46
C GLY A 73 -9.02 8.93 14.81
N THR A 74 -8.58 9.98 15.50
CA THR A 74 -9.36 11.21 15.63
C THR A 74 -9.12 12.12 14.44
N LEU A 75 -10.07 13.01 14.11
CA LEU A 75 -9.92 13.92 12.97
C LEU A 75 -8.63 14.76 13.04
N ASP A 76 -8.24 15.22 14.23
CA ASP A 76 -7.03 16.01 14.45
C ASP A 76 -5.78 15.15 14.19
N ASP A 77 -5.72 13.92 14.73
CA ASP A 77 -4.61 13.00 14.52
C ASP A 77 -4.50 12.59 13.05
N LEU A 78 -5.62 12.31 12.38
CA LEU A 78 -5.66 11.96 10.95
C LEU A 78 -5.19 13.13 10.06
N THR A 79 -5.50 14.36 10.45
CA THR A 79 -5.02 15.56 9.76
C THR A 79 -3.51 15.68 9.89
N LEU A 80 -2.96 15.48 11.08
CA LEU A 80 -1.51 15.48 11.31
C LEU A 80 -0.82 14.32 10.57
N PHE A 81 -1.40 13.12 10.62
CA PHE A 81 -0.89 11.95 9.92
C PHE A 81 -0.81 12.19 8.41
N THR A 82 -1.86 12.77 7.83
CA THR A 82 -1.89 13.14 6.41
C THR A 82 -0.76 14.13 6.08
N GLN A 83 -0.53 15.14 6.92
CA GLN A 83 0.56 16.10 6.70
C GLN A 83 1.96 15.46 6.79
N VAL A 84 2.14 14.52 7.72
CA VAL A 84 3.40 13.77 7.86
C VAL A 84 3.65 12.92 6.61
N VAL A 85 2.61 12.23 6.13
CA VAL A 85 2.66 11.42 4.90
C VAL A 85 2.94 12.28 3.68
N ASP A 86 2.22 13.40 3.50
CA ASP A 86 2.39 14.30 2.35
C ASP A 86 3.81 14.89 2.25
N ARG A 87 4.41 15.18 3.41
CA ARG A 87 5.78 15.72 3.49
C ARG A 87 6.85 14.62 3.51
N TRP A 88 6.42 13.39 3.75
CA TRP A 88 7.28 12.25 4.06
C TRP A 88 8.32 12.54 5.16
N ASP A 89 7.89 13.24 6.22
CA ASP A 89 8.78 13.76 7.27
C ASP A 89 8.81 12.82 8.49
N ILE A 90 9.83 11.96 8.54
CA ILE A 90 10.04 11.02 9.64
C ILE A 90 10.17 11.74 11.00
N ALA A 91 10.80 12.91 11.04
CA ALA A 91 10.98 13.64 12.30
C ALA A 91 9.65 14.21 12.82
N ALA A 92 8.72 14.52 11.93
CA ALA A 92 7.39 15.01 12.32
C ALA A 92 6.50 13.91 12.96
N THR A 93 6.91 12.64 12.93
CA THR A 93 6.18 11.55 13.62
C THR A 93 6.14 11.70 15.14
N GLU A 94 7.03 12.49 15.74
CA GLU A 94 7.00 12.82 17.18
C GLU A 94 5.72 13.56 17.61
N GLN A 95 5.00 14.15 16.64
CA GLN A 95 3.74 14.87 16.88
C GLN A 95 2.50 13.94 16.79
N LEU A 96 2.68 12.70 16.36
CA LEU A 96 1.60 11.75 16.17
C LEU A 96 1.41 10.86 17.41
N PRO A 97 0.23 10.25 17.59
CA PRO A 97 0.07 9.12 18.48
C PRO A 97 1.07 8.01 18.14
N ASP A 98 1.58 7.31 19.16
CA ASP A 98 2.63 6.29 19.01
C ASP A 98 2.32 5.27 17.92
N TYR A 99 1.08 4.76 17.86
CA TYR A 99 0.66 3.76 16.88
C TYR A 99 0.74 4.28 15.42
N MET A 100 0.38 5.55 15.18
CA MET A 100 0.47 6.17 13.85
C MET A 100 1.93 6.38 13.46
N GLY A 101 2.76 6.83 14.40
CA GLY A 101 4.20 6.96 14.21
C GLY A 101 4.87 5.62 13.88
N ILE A 102 4.51 4.56 14.62
CA ILE A 102 4.98 3.20 14.35
C ILE A 102 4.57 2.75 12.94
N CYS A 103 3.30 2.94 12.55
CA CYS A 103 2.80 2.61 11.23
C CYS A 103 3.58 3.33 10.11
N PHE A 104 3.76 4.65 10.24
CA PHE A 104 4.47 5.46 9.23
C PHE A 104 5.94 5.09 9.13
N ASN A 105 6.63 4.88 10.26
CA ASN A 105 8.03 4.49 10.27
C ASN A 105 8.22 3.11 9.63
N ALA A 106 7.31 2.18 9.91
CA ALA A 106 7.27 0.87 9.29
C ALA A 106 7.08 0.96 7.76
N LEU A 107 6.12 1.78 7.30
CA LEU A 107 5.89 2.05 5.87
C LEU A 107 7.14 2.66 5.20
N SER A 108 7.75 3.65 5.85
CA SER A 108 8.96 4.33 5.36
C SER A 108 10.14 3.37 5.20
N ASN A 109 10.37 2.51 6.20
CA ASN A 109 11.43 1.51 6.15
C ASN A 109 11.25 0.53 5.00
N VAL A 110 10.04 -0.02 4.86
CA VAL A 110 9.70 -0.95 3.77
C VAL A 110 9.85 -0.28 2.39
N THR A 111 9.41 0.98 2.27
CA THR A 111 9.56 1.76 1.04
C THR A 111 11.04 1.94 0.66
N ASN A 112 11.90 2.21 1.65
CA ASN A 112 13.34 2.34 1.45
C ASN A 112 13.98 1.00 1.04
N GLU A 113 13.55 -0.12 1.62
CA GLU A 113 14.02 -1.46 1.24
C GLU A 113 13.67 -1.79 -0.23
N ILE A 114 12.43 -1.52 -0.65
CA ILE A 114 12.00 -1.72 -2.04
C ILE A 114 12.80 -0.81 -2.98
N SER A 115 12.93 0.47 -2.63
CA SER A 115 13.71 1.43 -3.43
C SER A 115 15.15 0.95 -3.63
N PHE A 116 15.77 0.42 -2.58
CA PHE A 116 17.11 -0.16 -2.65
C PHE A 116 17.19 -1.43 -3.52
N LYS A 117 16.17 -2.30 -3.48
CA LYS A 117 16.07 -3.48 -4.36
C LYS A 117 15.95 -3.07 -5.83
N VAL A 118 15.09 -2.09 -6.12
CA VAL A 118 14.90 -1.54 -7.48
C VAL A 118 16.22 -0.96 -7.99
N TYR A 119 16.89 -0.12 -7.19
CA TYR A 119 18.20 0.43 -7.54
C TYR A 119 19.22 -0.66 -7.86
N LYS A 120 19.33 -1.68 -7.00
CA LYS A 120 20.27 -2.80 -7.23
C LYS A 120 20.00 -3.57 -8.51
N ARG A 121 18.74 -3.69 -8.93
CA ARG A 121 18.35 -4.47 -10.11
C ARG A 121 18.48 -3.67 -11.40
N HIS A 122 18.19 -2.38 -11.37
CA HIS A 122 18.05 -1.56 -12.57
C HIS A 122 19.15 -0.49 -12.74
N GLY A 123 19.96 -0.22 -11.71
CA GLY A 123 21.07 0.73 -11.76
C GLY A 123 20.66 2.21 -11.65
N ASP A 124 19.36 2.50 -11.81
CA ASP A 124 18.79 3.83 -11.65
C ASP A 124 18.05 3.93 -10.32
N LEU A 125 18.43 4.91 -9.51
CA LEU A 125 17.71 5.29 -8.31
C LEU A 125 16.70 6.34 -8.78
N PRO A 126 15.38 6.06 -8.89
CA PRO A 126 14.44 7.16 -8.81
C PRO A 126 14.80 7.89 -7.51
N ASN A 127 15.10 9.18 -7.58
CA ASN A 127 15.33 9.99 -6.38
C ASN A 127 14.21 9.63 -5.39
N SER A 128 14.51 9.35 -4.11
CA SER A 128 13.47 9.04 -3.12
C SER A 128 12.35 10.09 -3.16
N GLU A 129 12.69 11.35 -3.40
CA GLU A 129 11.73 12.42 -3.66
C GLU A 129 10.94 12.25 -4.98
N GLU A 130 11.51 11.76 -6.09
CA GLU A 130 10.74 11.41 -7.31
C GLU A 130 9.85 10.18 -7.11
N TYR A 131 10.31 9.15 -6.39
CA TYR A 131 9.49 7.99 -6.04
C TYR A 131 8.28 8.39 -5.17
N LEU A 132 8.52 9.27 -4.19
CA LEU A 132 7.51 9.75 -3.25
C LEU A 132 6.60 10.82 -3.86
N LYS A 133 7.11 11.71 -4.71
CA LYS A 133 6.34 12.78 -5.36
C LYS A 133 5.30 12.25 -6.36
N ASN A 134 5.55 11.10 -6.98
CA ASN A 134 4.57 10.43 -7.84
C ASN A 134 3.41 9.78 -7.06
N GLY A 135 3.55 9.66 -5.74
CA GLY A 135 2.51 9.19 -4.85
C GLY A 135 1.50 10.30 -4.55
N ASN A 136 0.69 10.71 -5.54
CA ASN A 136 -0.54 11.45 -5.23
C ASN A 136 -1.48 10.52 -4.45
N LEU A 137 -1.33 10.55 -3.12
CA LEU A 137 -2.07 9.81 -2.11
C LEU A 137 -3.49 10.37 -1.98
N SER A 138 -4.35 9.99 -2.90
CA SER A 138 -5.79 10.09 -2.65
C SER A 138 -6.43 8.74 -2.38
N LEU A 139 -5.85 7.60 -2.80
CA LEU A 139 -6.38 6.26 -2.58
C LEU A 139 -5.24 5.22 -2.58
N GLY A 140 -5.30 4.20 -1.72
CA GLY A 140 -4.25 3.16 -1.60
C GLY A 140 -3.93 2.41 -2.90
N VAL A 141 -4.84 2.46 -3.89
CA VAL A 141 -4.64 1.93 -5.25
C VAL A 141 -3.51 2.64 -6.00
N ASN A 142 -3.36 3.95 -5.80
CA ASN A 142 -2.32 4.73 -6.50
C ASN A 142 -0.93 4.29 -6.03
N ALA A 143 -0.79 4.08 -4.72
CA ALA A 143 0.43 3.53 -4.13
C ALA A 143 0.74 2.15 -4.73
N VAL A 144 -0.24 1.27 -4.86
CA VAL A 144 -0.06 -0.08 -5.43
C VAL A 144 0.43 -0.04 -6.88
N LEU A 145 -0.16 0.81 -7.72
CA LEU A 145 0.22 0.93 -9.13
C LEU A 145 1.65 1.50 -9.30
N VAL A 146 2.03 2.48 -8.47
CA VAL A 146 3.40 3.02 -8.49
C VAL A 146 4.40 1.95 -8.03
N HIS A 147 4.10 1.22 -6.94
CA HIS A 147 4.97 0.14 -6.47
C HIS A 147 5.14 -0.96 -7.53
N LEU A 148 4.05 -1.34 -8.22
CA LEU A 148 4.09 -2.31 -9.31
C LEU A 148 4.99 -1.87 -10.48
N PHE A 149 4.86 -0.62 -10.92
CA PHE A 149 5.68 -0.07 -12.02
C PHE A 149 7.18 -0.21 -11.72
N PHE A 150 7.60 0.20 -10.53
CA PHE A 150 9.00 0.12 -10.13
C PHE A 150 9.47 -1.32 -9.87
N LEU A 151 8.63 -2.20 -9.33
CA LEU A 151 8.98 -3.61 -9.08
C LEU A 151 9.17 -4.43 -10.37
N LEU A 152 8.37 -4.12 -11.40
CA LEU A 152 8.50 -4.75 -12.72
C LEU A 152 9.72 -4.22 -13.47
N GLY A 153 10.05 -2.94 -13.28
CA GLY A 153 11.27 -2.35 -13.81
C GLY A 153 11.30 -2.17 -15.34
N GLU A 154 10.20 -2.49 -16.02
CA GLU A 154 10.09 -2.30 -17.47
C GLU A 154 9.81 -0.83 -17.77
N GLY A 155 10.71 -0.21 -18.53
CA GLY A 155 10.52 1.16 -18.98
C GLY A 155 10.65 2.21 -17.89
N ILE A 156 11.40 1.95 -16.80
CA ILE A 156 11.81 3.00 -15.86
C ILE A 156 12.70 3.99 -16.62
N THR A 157 12.10 5.10 -17.04
CA THR A 157 12.77 6.25 -17.64
C THR A 157 12.20 7.50 -17.00
N LYS A 158 12.98 8.58 -16.95
CA LYS A 158 12.51 9.85 -16.37
C LYS A 158 11.20 10.34 -17.02
N GLU A 159 11.07 10.17 -18.33
CA GLU A 159 9.87 10.55 -19.09
C GLU A 159 8.64 9.72 -18.67
N ASN A 160 8.77 8.40 -18.50
CA ASN A 160 7.66 7.55 -18.05
C ASN A 160 7.26 7.83 -16.59
N VAL A 161 8.23 8.15 -15.74
CA VAL A 161 8.00 8.58 -14.35
C VAL A 161 7.24 9.91 -14.33
N GLU A 162 7.66 10.90 -15.12
CA GLU A 162 6.96 12.19 -15.27
C GLU A 162 5.55 12.03 -15.87
N LEU A 163 5.33 11.07 -16.78
CA LEU A 163 4.01 10.78 -17.34
C LEU A 163 3.04 10.18 -16.31
N ILE A 164 3.52 9.34 -15.40
CA ILE A 164 2.73 8.79 -14.28
C ILE A 164 2.29 9.94 -13.35
N ASP A 165 3.20 10.88 -13.04
CA ASP A 165 2.91 12.06 -12.21
C ASP A 165 1.93 13.03 -12.90
N ALA A 166 2.14 13.29 -14.19
CA ALA A 166 1.39 14.28 -14.96
C ALA A 166 0.01 13.79 -15.44
N ASN A 167 -0.29 12.48 -15.38
CA ASN A 167 -1.55 11.92 -15.88
C ASN A 167 -2.36 11.18 -14.79
N PRO A 168 -3.00 11.93 -13.86
CA PRO A 168 -3.80 11.34 -12.81
C PRO A 168 -5.02 10.58 -13.35
N GLY A 169 -5.39 10.70 -14.64
CA GLY A 169 -6.55 10.04 -15.23
C GLY A 169 -6.48 8.51 -15.26
N ILE A 170 -5.32 7.93 -15.61
CA ILE A 170 -5.11 6.47 -15.65
C ILE A 170 -5.18 5.89 -14.23
N ILE A 171 -4.53 6.59 -13.31
CA ILE A 171 -4.42 6.24 -11.90
C ILE A 171 -5.80 6.37 -11.22
N ASN A 172 -6.48 7.50 -11.39
CA ASN A 172 -7.80 7.77 -10.81
C ASN A 172 -8.90 6.84 -11.36
N SER A 173 -8.83 6.42 -12.62
CA SER A 173 -9.82 5.50 -13.20
C SER A 173 -9.72 4.10 -12.57
N THR A 174 -8.49 3.63 -12.36
CA THR A 174 -8.24 2.36 -11.66
C THR A 174 -8.65 2.45 -10.19
N ALA A 175 -8.31 3.55 -9.52
CA ALA A 175 -8.69 3.79 -8.13
C ALA A 175 -10.21 3.86 -7.92
N ARG A 176 -10.94 4.54 -8.81
CA ARG A 176 -12.41 4.56 -8.81
C ARG A 176 -13.02 3.18 -9.02
N SER A 177 -12.47 2.40 -9.94
CA SER A 177 -12.97 1.05 -10.24
C SER A 177 -12.79 0.11 -9.04
N LEU A 178 -11.64 0.19 -8.37
CA LEU A 178 -11.37 -0.60 -7.17
C LEU A 178 -12.20 -0.15 -5.98
N ARG A 179 -12.42 1.16 -5.78
CA ARG A 179 -13.32 1.65 -4.72
C ARG A 179 -14.76 1.18 -4.94
N LEU A 180 -15.26 1.25 -6.18
CA LEU A 180 -16.60 0.74 -6.51
C LEU A 180 -16.71 -0.78 -6.28
N TRP A 181 -15.66 -1.53 -6.58
CA TRP A 181 -15.63 -2.97 -6.36
C TRP A 181 -15.61 -3.32 -4.87
N ASP A 182 -14.87 -2.56 -4.07
CA ASP A 182 -14.81 -2.69 -2.61
C ASP A 182 -16.16 -2.34 -1.95
N ASP A 183 -16.75 -1.20 -2.32
CA ASP A 183 -18.09 -0.77 -1.87
C ASP A 183 -19.18 -1.80 -2.22
N LEU A 184 -19.07 -2.47 -3.38
CA LEU A 184 -20.00 -3.53 -3.78
C LEU A 184 -19.82 -4.82 -2.96
N GLY A 185 -18.61 -5.06 -2.47
CA GLY A 185 -18.29 -6.18 -1.59
C GLY A 185 -18.83 -5.96 -0.17
N SER A 186 -18.58 -4.78 0.41
CA SER A 186 -19.01 -4.43 1.77
C SER A 186 -20.53 -4.30 1.91
N ALA A 187 -21.21 -3.76 0.89
CA ALA A 187 -22.67 -3.63 0.86
C ALA A 187 -23.44 -4.98 0.95
N LYS A 188 -22.76 -6.12 0.77
CA LYS A 188 -23.35 -7.45 0.95
C LYS A 188 -23.13 -8.06 2.33
N ASP A 189 -22.05 -7.67 3.01
CA ASP A 189 -21.65 -8.24 4.30
C ASP A 189 -22.12 -7.38 5.49
N GLU A 190 -22.40 -6.10 5.28
CA GLU A 190 -22.84 -5.17 6.31
C GLU A 190 -24.29 -4.75 6.04
N ASN A 191 -25.18 -4.88 7.03
CA ASN A 191 -26.49 -4.22 7.00
C ASN A 191 -26.24 -2.71 7.14
N GLN A 192 -25.99 -2.03 6.02
CA GLN A 192 -25.60 -0.62 6.02
C GLN A 192 -26.79 0.28 6.39
N ASP A 193 -26.68 0.99 7.52
CA ASP A 193 -27.63 2.00 7.99
C ASP A 193 -27.41 3.39 7.35
N GLY A 194 -26.54 3.48 6.34
CA GLY A 194 -26.39 4.64 5.47
C GLY A 194 -25.44 5.76 5.94
N TYR A 195 -24.55 5.49 6.91
CA TYR A 195 -23.64 6.50 7.49
C TYR A 195 -22.13 6.21 7.31
N ASP A 196 -21.77 5.17 6.56
CA ASP A 196 -20.38 4.66 6.46
C ASP A 196 -19.55 5.27 5.31
N GLY A 197 -20.07 6.27 4.59
CA GLY A 197 -19.33 6.92 3.50
C GLY A 197 -19.14 6.05 2.23
N SER A 198 -19.83 4.92 2.11
CA SER A 198 -19.90 4.16 0.85
C SER A 198 -20.61 4.97 -0.26
N THR A 199 -20.23 4.73 -1.53
CA THR A 199 -20.80 5.46 -2.69
C THR A 199 -22.31 5.22 -2.90
N TRP A 200 -22.91 4.27 -2.17
CA TRP A 200 -24.35 4.04 -2.15
C TRP A 200 -25.13 5.07 -1.31
N ASN A 201 -24.43 5.89 -0.52
CA ASN A 201 -25.04 6.88 0.38
C ASN A 201 -25.29 8.26 -0.26
N VAL A 202 -25.10 8.42 -1.58
CA VAL A 202 -25.37 9.68 -2.29
C VAL A 202 -26.60 9.54 -3.19
N ASN A 203 -27.76 9.90 -2.65
CA ASN A 203 -28.96 10.31 -3.40
C ASN A 203 -29.59 11.54 -2.74
#